data_AF-A0A7S2EZH6-F1
#
_entry.id   AF-A0A7S2EZH6-F1
#
_cell.length_a   1.000
_cell.length_b   1.000
_cell.length_c   1.000
_cell.angle_alpha   90.00
_cell.angle_beta   90.00
_cell.angle_gamma   90.00
#
_symmetry.space_group_name_H-M   'P 1'
#
loop_
_entity.id
_entity.type
_entity.pdbx_description
1 polymer ?
#
loop_
_entity_poly.entity_id
_entity_poly.type
_entity_poly.pdbx_seq_one_letter_code
_entity_poly.pdbx_strand_id
1 'polypeptide(L)'
;SSYVKANKLAEALSRDVHYTVDEKQKSVLITDEGYEAAEEVLGVSDLYDPRTQWASYLLNALKAKELQQRDVQYIVKGNEVIIVDEFTGRTMEGRRWSDGLHQAVEA
;
A
#
# COMPACT_ATOMS: atom_id res chain seq x y z
N SER A 1 -8.66 11.71 -0.29
CA SER A 1 -7.78 11.53 0.89
C SER A 1 -6.35 11.31 0.43
N SER A 2 -5.35 11.38 1.33
CA SER A 2 -3.95 11.05 0.98
C SER A 2 -3.82 9.60 0.52
N TYR A 3 -4.56 8.66 1.12
CA TYR A 3 -4.62 7.25 0.69
C TYR A 3 -5.07 7.09 -0.76
N VAL A 4 -6.19 7.69 -1.17
CA VAL A 4 -6.68 7.60 -2.57
C VAL A 4 -5.66 8.16 -3.57
N LYS A 5 -4.97 9.26 -3.21
CA LYS A 5 -3.91 9.82 -4.06
C LYS A 5 -2.70 8.89 -4.15
N ALA A 6 -2.28 8.32 -3.02
CA ALA A 6 -1.17 7.37 -2.97
C ALA A 6 -1.49 6.08 -3.72
N ASN A 7 -2.72 5.58 -3.68
CA ASN A 7 -3.14 4.40 -4.45
C ASN A 7 -3.04 4.67 -5.96
N LYS A 8 -3.53 5.81 -6.44
CA LYS A 8 -3.38 6.20 -7.85
C LYS A 8 -1.90 6.35 -8.26
N LEU A 9 -1.07 6.89 -7.38
CA LEU A 9 0.37 6.97 -7.63
C LEU A 9 0.99 5.57 -7.69
N ALA A 10 0.69 4.70 -6.73
CA ALA A 10 1.15 3.31 -6.71
C ALA A 10 0.72 2.53 -7.96
N GLU A 11 -0.47 2.78 -8.50
CA GLU A 11 -0.94 2.22 -9.78
C GLU A 11 -0.09 2.68 -10.97
N ALA A 12 0.36 3.94 -10.97
CA ALA A 12 1.21 4.49 -12.03
C ALA A 12 2.67 4.02 -11.94
N LEU A 13 3.14 3.65 -10.75
CA LEU A 13 4.48 3.08 -10.54
C LEU A 13 4.55 1.62 -11.02
N SER A 14 5.77 1.21 -11.36
CA SER A 14 6.06 -0.08 -12.01
C SER A 14 7.01 -0.87 -11.13
N ARG A 15 6.67 -2.14 -10.87
CA ARG A 15 7.55 -3.08 -10.16
C ARG A 15 8.85 -3.28 -10.93
N ASP A 16 9.94 -3.46 -10.20
CA ASP A 16 11.32 -3.63 -10.67
C ASP A 16 11.92 -2.41 -11.41
N VAL A 17 11.17 -1.31 -11.50
CA VAL A 17 11.65 -0.01 -11.97
C VAL A 17 11.57 1.03 -10.86
N HIS A 18 10.37 1.23 -10.32
CA HIS A 18 10.10 2.25 -9.31
C HIS A 18 10.12 1.67 -7.88
N TYR A 19 9.90 0.37 -7.72
CA TYR A 19 9.93 -0.32 -6.43
C TYR A 19 10.21 -1.81 -6.60
N THR A 20 10.72 -2.45 -5.55
CA THR A 20 10.91 -3.91 -5.47
C THR A 20 9.99 -4.50 -4.40
N VAL A 21 9.56 -5.75 -4.59
CA VAL A 21 8.68 -6.47 -3.65
C VAL A 21 9.36 -7.76 -3.20
N ASP A 22 9.44 -7.96 -1.88
CA ASP A 22 9.81 -9.25 -1.28
C ASP A 22 8.54 -9.91 -0.72
N GLU A 23 8.01 -10.88 -1.46
CA GLU A 23 6.79 -11.61 -1.10
C GLU A 23 6.98 -12.51 0.14
N LYS A 24 8.21 -12.98 0.36
CA LYS A 24 8.54 -13.85 1.49
C LYS A 24 8.60 -13.04 2.78
N GLN A 25 9.18 -11.85 2.73
CA GLN A 25 9.25 -10.92 3.85
C GLN A 25 8.01 -10.03 3.96
N LYS A 26 7.09 -10.09 2.97
CA LYS A 26 5.93 -9.22 2.85
C LYS A 26 6.32 -7.73 2.96
N SER A 27 7.36 -7.34 2.22
CA SER A 27 7.89 -5.98 2.22
C SER A 27 8.00 -5.39 0.82
N VAL A 28 8.03 -4.05 0.76
CA VAL A 28 8.24 -3.27 -0.46
C VAL A 28 9.30 -2.23 -0.17
N LEU A 29 10.20 -2.01 -1.12
CA LEU A 29 11.21 -0.95 -1.08
C LEU A 29 11.07 -0.08 -2.32
N ILE A 30 11.09 1.24 -2.14
CA ILE A 30 11.03 2.21 -3.23
C ILE A 30 12.47 2.41 -3.74
N THR A 31 12.63 2.43 -5.05
CA THR A 31 13.91 2.73 -5.72
C THR A 31 14.13 4.24 -5.83
N ASP A 32 15.34 4.68 -6.15
CA ASP A 32 15.63 6.10 -6.38
C ASP A 32 14.73 6.68 -7.50
N GLU A 33 14.54 5.94 -8.59
CA GLU A 33 13.65 6.31 -9.69
C GLU A 33 12.18 6.42 -9.22
N GLY A 34 11.76 5.57 -8.29
CA GLY A 34 10.44 5.63 -7.68
C GLY A 34 10.24 6.85 -6.79
N TYR A 35 11.27 7.26 -6.06
CA TYR A 35 11.25 8.50 -5.28
C TYR A 35 11.12 9.71 -6.20
N GLU A 36 11.97 9.82 -7.22
CA GLU A 36 11.93 10.93 -8.17
C GLU A 36 10.57 11.05 -8.87
N ALA A 37 10.04 9.94 -9.39
CA ALA A 37 8.74 9.92 -10.05
C ALA A 37 7.58 10.30 -9.11
N ALA A 38 7.63 9.85 -7.85
CA ALA A 38 6.62 10.19 -6.85
C ALA A 38 6.67 11.67 -6.46
N GLU A 39 7.86 12.22 -6.26
CA GLU A 39 8.07 13.63 -5.93
C GLU A 39 7.58 14.55 -7.04
N GLU A 40 7.88 14.22 -8.30
CA GLU A 40 7.40 14.95 -9.48
C GLU A 40 5.86 14.96 -9.53
N VAL A 41 5.22 13.80 -9.41
CA VAL A 41 3.75 13.68 -9.48
C VAL A 41 3.07 14.40 -8.31
N LEU A 42 3.68 14.38 -7.12
CA LEU A 42 3.14 15.02 -5.93
C LEU A 42 3.47 16.53 -5.84
N GLY A 43 4.42 17.01 -6.65
CA GLY A 43 4.91 18.39 -6.59
C GLY A 43 5.60 18.70 -5.26
N VAL A 44 6.32 17.74 -4.70
CA VAL A 44 7.09 17.88 -3.45
C VAL A 44 8.58 17.62 -3.71
N SER A 45 9.42 17.98 -2.77
CA SER A 45 10.89 17.78 -2.85
C SER A 45 11.43 16.76 -1.86
N ASP A 46 10.56 16.24 -0.98
CA ASP A 46 10.90 15.23 0.01
C ASP A 46 9.63 14.48 0.44
N LEU A 47 9.58 13.18 0.16
CA LEU A 47 8.46 12.33 0.59
C LEU A 47 8.41 12.12 2.12
N TYR A 48 9.51 12.33 2.83
CA TYR A 48 9.64 12.15 4.28
C TYR A 48 9.32 13.41 5.10
N ASP A 49 8.90 14.50 4.45
CA ASP A 49 8.50 15.73 5.14
C ASP A 49 7.46 15.40 6.24
N PRO A 50 7.75 15.68 7.53
CA PRO A 50 6.88 15.31 8.65
C PRO A 50 5.50 15.98 8.59
N ARG A 51 5.32 17.03 7.77
CA ARG A 51 4.03 17.71 7.56
C ARG A 51 3.11 16.93 6.62
N THR A 52 3.66 16.17 5.68
CA THR A 52 2.87 15.46 4.65
C THR A 52 3.01 13.95 4.72
N GLN A 53 4.20 13.44 5.04
CA GLN A 53 4.52 12.02 5.25
C GLN A 53 4.12 11.13 4.07
N TRP A 54 4.33 11.63 2.84
CA TRP A 54 3.96 10.92 1.60
C TRP A 54 4.62 9.55 1.47
N ALA A 55 5.84 9.38 1.98
CA ALA A 55 6.56 8.10 1.96
C ALA A 55 5.73 6.98 2.63
N SER A 56 5.14 7.25 3.79
CA SER A 56 4.31 6.26 4.51
C SER A 56 3.05 5.90 3.73
N TYR A 57 2.37 6.89 3.14
CA TYR A 57 1.19 6.63 2.31
C TYR A 57 1.54 5.82 1.06
N LEU A 58 2.62 6.17 0.37
CA LEU A 58 3.06 5.47 -0.83
C LEU A 58 3.51 4.04 -0.53
N LEU A 59 4.28 3.82 0.54
CA LEU A 59 4.68 2.48 0.98
C LEU A 59 3.46 1.61 1.30
N ASN A 60 2.46 2.15 2.00
CA ASN A 60 1.23 1.42 2.30
C ASN A 60 0.40 1.14 1.04
N ALA A 61 0.33 2.09 0.11
CA ALA A 61 -0.36 1.91 -1.17
C ALA A 61 0.30 0.81 -2.01
N LEU A 62 1.64 0.78 -2.09
CA LEU A 62 2.37 -0.27 -2.78
C LEU A 62 2.22 -1.64 -2.10
N LYS A 63 2.27 -1.69 -0.76
CA LYS A 63 1.98 -2.92 0.00
C LYS A 63 0.55 -3.40 -0.22
N ALA A 64 -0.43 -2.50 -0.24
CA ALA A 64 -1.82 -2.84 -0.55
C ALA A 64 -1.93 -3.42 -1.96
N LYS A 65 -1.37 -2.73 -2.97
CA LYS A 65 -1.34 -3.16 -4.38
C LYS A 65 -0.73 -4.54 -4.58
N GLU A 66 0.42 -4.80 -3.97
CA GLU A 66 1.25 -5.98 -4.30
C GLU A 66 1.01 -7.17 -3.36
N LEU A 67 0.80 -6.89 -2.06
CA LEU A 67 0.83 -7.91 -1.02
C LEU A 67 -0.54 -8.19 -0.39
N GLN A 68 -1.52 -7.30 -0.55
CA GLN A 68 -2.87 -7.49 -0.04
C GLN A 68 -3.82 -7.70 -1.21
N GLN A 69 -3.90 -8.93 -1.69
CA GLN A 69 -4.78 -9.32 -2.79
C GLN A 69 -6.15 -9.72 -2.27
N ARG A 70 -7.18 -9.25 -2.97
CA ARG A 70 -8.56 -9.66 -2.72
C ARG A 70 -8.72 -11.15 -2.98
N ASP A 71 -9.55 -11.80 -2.17
CA ASP A 71 -9.83 -13.23 -2.14
C ASP A 71 -8.62 -14.11 -1.74
N VAL A 72 -7.52 -13.50 -1.33
CA VAL A 72 -6.34 -14.19 -0.76
C VAL A 72 -6.04 -13.67 0.65
N GLN A 73 -5.70 -12.39 0.79
CA GLN A 73 -5.42 -11.76 2.08
C GLN A 73 -6.67 -11.14 2.71
N TYR A 74 -7.68 -10.81 1.91
CA TYR A 74 -8.93 -10.23 2.41
C TYR A 74 -10.10 -10.44 1.48
N ILE A 75 -11.30 -10.25 2.00
CA ILE A 75 -12.53 -10.16 1.22
C ILE A 75 -13.23 -8.83 1.51
N VAL A 76 -14.17 -8.45 0.64
CA VAL A 76 -15.06 -7.31 0.88
C VAL A 76 -16.47 -7.84 1.14
N LYS A 77 -17.01 -7.53 2.33
CA LYS A 77 -18.37 -7.93 2.74
C LYS A 77 -19.07 -6.72 3.32
N GLY A 78 -20.22 -6.35 2.76
CA GLY A 78 -20.97 -5.17 3.24
C GLY A 78 -20.18 -3.86 3.18
N ASN A 79 -19.29 -3.72 2.18
CA ASN A 79 -18.38 -2.57 2.04
C ASN A 79 -17.30 -2.46 3.15
N GLU A 80 -17.07 -3.53 3.90
CA GLU A 80 -15.99 -3.65 4.88
C GLU A 80 -14.92 -4.64 4.37
N VAL A 81 -13.65 -4.29 4.59
CA VAL A 81 -12.50 -5.15 4.33
C VAL A 81 -12.31 -6.10 5.51
N ILE A 82 -12.45 -7.40 5.26
CA ILE A 82 -12.28 -8.45 6.27
C ILE A 82 -11.04 -9.26 5.94
N ILE A 83 -10.09 -9.29 6.88
CA ILE A 83 -8.83 -10.03 6.75
C ILE A 83 -9.10 -11.54 6.72
N VAL A 84 -8.39 -12.25 5.85
CA VAL A 84 -8.41 -13.71 5.75
C VAL A 84 -7.06 -14.25 6.21
N ASP A 85 -7.09 -15.27 7.07
CA ASP A 85 -5.90 -16.04 7.42
C ASP A 85 -5.46 -16.88 6.21
N GLU A 86 -4.27 -16.62 5.68
CA GLU A 86 -3.79 -17.22 4.42
C GLU A 86 -3.54 -18.74 4.52
N PHE A 87 -3.44 -19.30 5.72
CA PHE A 87 -3.22 -20.74 5.93
C PHE A 87 -4.52 -21.52 6.07
N THR A 88 -5.52 -20.95 6.72
CA THR A 88 -6.76 -21.63 7.09
C THR A 88 -7.98 -21.15 6.30
N GLY A 89 -7.90 -20.00 5.62
CA GLY A 89 -9.01 -19.35 4.93
C GLY A 89 -10.07 -18.77 5.87
N ARG A 90 -9.82 -18.75 7.19
CA ARG A 90 -10.77 -18.20 8.16
C ARG A 90 -10.78 -16.68 8.10
N THR A 91 -11.98 -16.11 8.14
CA THR A 91 -12.18 -14.66 8.26
C THR A 91 -11.87 -14.20 9.68
N MET A 92 -11.12 -13.11 9.79
CA MET A 92 -10.73 -12.48 11.04
C MET A 92 -11.52 -11.18 11.23
N GLU A 93 -12.82 -11.31 11.52
CA GLU A 93 -13.72 -10.15 11.68
C GLU A 93 -13.24 -9.21 12.81
N GLY A 94 -13.37 -7.90 12.58
CA GLY A 94 -12.93 -6.85 13.52
C GLY A 94 -11.42 -6.61 13.59
N ARG A 95 -10.59 -7.42 12.90
CA ARG A 95 -9.14 -7.19 12.80
C ARG A 95 -8.82 -6.20 11.68
N ARG A 96 -7.84 -5.34 11.92
CA ARG A 96 -7.29 -4.39 10.95
C ARG A 96 -5.77 -4.52 10.90
N TRP A 97 -5.19 -4.30 9.73
CA TRP A 97 -3.73 -4.15 9.63
C TRP A 97 -3.30 -2.81 10.24
N SER A 98 -2.09 -2.77 10.77
CA SER A 98 -1.53 -1.59 11.45
C SER A 98 -1.00 -0.54 10.49
N ASP A 99 -0.53 0.58 11.05
CA ASP A 99 0.33 1.58 10.39
C ASP A 99 -0.25 2.21 9.13
N GLY A 100 -1.57 2.23 9.00
CA GLY A 100 -2.27 2.81 7.86
C GLY A 100 -2.48 1.86 6.67
N LEU A 101 -1.99 0.62 6.75
CA LEU A 101 -2.14 -0.34 5.65
C LEU A 101 -3.61 -0.68 5.38
N HIS A 102 -4.43 -0.81 6.42
CA HIS A 102 -5.85 -1.13 6.24
C HIS A 102 -6.59 0.00 5.52
N GLN A 103 -6.29 1.26 5.83
CA GLN A 103 -6.83 2.41 5.12
C GLN A 103 -6.35 2.49 3.67
N ALA A 104 -5.14 2.01 3.38
CA ALA A 104 -4.65 1.91 2.00
C ALA A 104 -5.40 0.81 1.21
N VAL A 105 -5.75 -0.32 1.84
CA VAL A 105 -6.55 -1.38 1.20
C VAL A 105 -8.02 -0.96 1.00
N GLU A 106 -8.56 -0.13 1.90
CA GLU A 106 -9.92 0.43 1.78
C GLU A 106 -10.06 1.54 0.73
N ALA A 107 -8.96 2.20 0.33
CA ALA A 107 -8.96 3.43 -0.46
C ALA A 107 -8.98 3.23 -1.98
#